data_AF-W1Y7B3-F1
#
_entry.id   AF-W1Y7B3-F1
#
_cell.length_a   1.000
_cell.length_b   1.000
_cell.length_c   1.000
_cell.angle_alpha   90.00
_cell.angle_beta   90.00
_cell.angle_gamma   90.00
#
_symmetry.space_group_name_H-M   'P 1'
#
loop_
_entity.id
_entity.type
_entity.pdbx_description
1 polymer ?
#
loop_
_entity_poly.entity_id
_entity_poly.type
_entity_poly.pdbx_seq_one_letter_code
_entity_poly.pdbx_strand_id
1 'polypeptide(L)' 'EGRNHQVKDMLQKVGLPVDKLTREQYAFFDLIGLQSGEYRKLTGVEVKRLKAQDYKNYRRK' A
#
# COMPACT_ATOMS: atom_id res chain seq x y z
N GLU A 1 0.42 0.77 -11.24
CA GLU A 1 -0.93 1.09 -11.76
C GLU A 1 -1.84 1.49 -10.60
N GLY A 2 -3.13 1.73 -10.85
CA GLY A 2 -4.07 2.20 -9.82
C GLY A 2 -5.35 2.75 -10.44
N ARG A 3 -5.94 2.01 -11.38
CA ARG A 3 -7.18 2.44 -12.07
C ARG A 3 -8.36 2.40 -11.08
N ASN A 4 -9.38 3.20 -11.37
CA ASN A 4 -10.61 3.20 -10.56
C ASN A 4 -11.18 1.76 -10.49
N HIS A 5 -11.50 1.32 -9.27
CA HIS A 5 -12.08 0.00 -8.96
C HIS A 5 -11.31 -1.23 -9.48
N GLN A 6 -10.06 -1.09 -9.92
CA GLN A 6 -9.28 -2.15 -10.56
C GLN A 6 -9.33 -3.49 -9.83
N VAL A 7 -9.06 -3.52 -8.52
CA VAL A 7 -9.06 -4.76 -7.73
C VAL A 7 -10.47 -5.36 -7.60
N LYS A 8 -11.49 -4.52 -7.42
CA LYS A 8 -12.89 -4.97 -7.30
C LYS A 8 -13.37 -5.58 -8.62
N ASP A 9 -13.10 -4.90 -9.73
CA ASP A 9 -13.51 -5.36 -11.05
C ASP A 9 -12.78 -6.64 -11.45
N MET A 10 -11.48 -6.77 -11.11
CA MET A 10 -10.71 -7.98 -11.36
C MET A 10 -11.28 -9.20 -10.62
N LEU A 11 -11.60 -9.04 -9.34
CA LEU A 11 -12.13 -10.12 -8.51
C LEU A 11 -13.59 -10.45 -8.85
N GLN A 12 -14.41 -9.45 -9.18
CA GLN A 12 -15.76 -9.65 -9.69
C GLN A 12 -15.78 -10.47 -10.99
N LYS A 13 -14.84 -10.22 -11.92
CA LYS A 13 -14.73 -10.98 -13.18
C LYS A 13 -14.49 -12.47 -12.99
N VAL A 14 -13.91 -12.88 -11.87
CA VAL A 14 -13.69 -14.29 -11.52
C VAL A 14 -14.73 -14.83 -10.53
N GLY A 15 -15.83 -14.11 -10.31
CA GLY A 15 -16.92 -14.54 -9.43
C GLY A 15 -16.64 -14.40 -7.93
N LEU A 16 -15.62 -13.61 -7.56
CA LEU A 16 -15.23 -13.38 -6.17
C LEU A 16 -15.50 -11.91 -5.81
N PRO A 17 -16.74 -11.50 -5.49
CA PRO A 17 -17.03 -10.11 -5.15
C PRO A 17 -16.28 -9.68 -3.88
N VAL A 18 -15.75 -8.45 -3.88
CA VAL A 18 -14.97 -7.90 -2.76
C VAL A 18 -15.89 -7.17 -1.78
N ASP A 19 -15.97 -7.68 -0.56
CA ASP A 19 -16.71 -7.05 0.54
C ASP A 19 -15.91 -5.91 1.19
N LYS A 20 -14.65 -6.17 1.56
CA LYS A 20 -13.73 -5.19 2.15
C LYS A 20 -12.41 -5.12 1.40
N LEU A 21 -11.97 -3.91 1.08
CA LEU A 21 -10.66 -3.64 0.46
C LEU A 21 -9.91 -2.61 1.31
N THR A 22 -8.72 -2.97 1.75
CA THR A 22 -7.85 -2.08 2.52
C THR A 22 -6.44 -2.14 1.93
N ARG A 23 -5.79 -0.97 1.81
CA ARG A 23 -4.40 -0.88 1.37
C ARG A 23 -3.51 -0.80 2.59
N GLU A 24 -2.82 -1.89 2.88
CA GLU A 24 -1.95 -2.00 4.07
C GLU A 24 -0.52 -1.53 3.82
N GLN A 25 -0.08 -1.49 2.55
CA GLN A 25 1.28 -1.15 2.19
C GLN A 25 1.34 -0.31 0.90
N TYR A 26 2.35 0.54 0.82
CA TYR A 26 2.71 1.27 -0.40
C TYR A 26 4.21 1.51 -0.43
N ALA A 27 4.87 1.10 -1.51
CA ALA A 27 6.33 1.03 -1.59
C ALA A 27 6.90 0.22 -0.43
N PHE A 28 7.56 0.88 0.52
CA PHE A 28 8.13 0.26 1.73
C PHE A 28 7.47 0.73 3.03
N PHE A 29 6.39 1.49 2.93
CA PHE A 29 5.61 1.92 4.08
C PHE A 29 4.52 0.90 4.39
N ASP A 30 4.31 0.69 5.68
CA ASP A 30 3.23 -0.11 6.25
C ASP A 30 2.42 0.73 7.27
N LEU A 31 1.32 0.16 7.75
CA LEU A 31 0.44 0.76 8.75
C LEU A 31 0.80 0.37 10.19
N ILE A 32 1.98 -0.21 10.42
CA ILE A 32 2.35 -0.72 11.76
C ILE A 32 2.40 0.45 12.75
N GLY A 33 1.63 0.33 13.84
CA GLY A 33 1.57 1.33 14.89
C GLY A 33 0.68 2.54 14.59
N LEU A 34 -0.17 2.49 13.56
CA LEU A 34 -1.17 3.52 13.26
C LEU A 34 -2.59 2.97 13.41
N GLN A 35 -3.46 3.72 14.08
CA GLN A 35 -4.90 3.45 14.09
C GLN A 35 -5.62 4.11 12.90
N SER A 36 -6.86 3.70 12.66
CA SER A 36 -7.68 4.28 11.60
C SER A 36 -7.89 5.78 11.83
N GLY A 37 -7.53 6.59 10.82
CA GLY A 37 -7.60 8.05 10.88
C GLY A 37 -6.32 8.71 11.38
N GLU A 38 -5.36 7.96 11.91
CA GLU A 38 -4.06 8.48 12.31
C GLU A 38 -3.11 8.64 11.12
N TYR A 39 -2.16 9.54 11.28
CA TYR A 39 -1.05 9.71 10.35
C TYR A 39 0.23 10.00 11.12
N ARG A 40 1.37 9.67 10.50
CA ARG A 40 2.69 10.06 10.99
C ARG A 40 3.45 10.85 9.94
N LYS A 41 4.40 11.66 10.39
CA LYS A 41 5.38 12.29 9.49
C LYS A 41 6.40 11.25 9.04
N LEU A 42 6.83 11.37 7.79
CA LEU A 42 7.98 10.63 7.28
C LEU A 42 9.27 11.27 7.77
N THR A 43 10.25 10.43 8.08
CA THR A 43 11.60 10.88 8.41
C THR A 43 12.35 11.32 7.14
N GLY A 44 13.35 12.18 7.29
CA GLY A 44 14.16 12.64 6.15
C GLY A 44 14.87 11.49 5.40
N VAL A 45 15.24 10.42 6.12
CA VAL A 45 15.84 9.21 5.54
C VAL A 45 14.84 8.47 4.66
N GLU A 46 13.61 8.28 5.14
CA GLU A 46 12.52 7.66 4.38
C GLU A 46 12.19 8.46 3.11
N VAL A 47 12.15 9.80 3.21
CA VAL A 47 11.89 10.65 2.04
C VAL A 47 12.99 10.52 0.99
N LYS A 48 14.27 10.56 1.41
CA LYS A 48 15.40 10.37 0.49
C LYS A 48 15.34 9.01 -0.20
N ARG A 49 15.02 7.96 0.55
CA ARG A 49 14.87 6.60 0.02
C ARG A 49 13.74 6.47 -1.00
N LEU A 50 12.57 7.05 -0.69
CA LEU A 50 11.42 7.05 -1.60
C LEU A 50 11.76 7.75 -2.92
N LYS A 51 12.44 8.89 -2.87
CA LYS A 51 12.87 9.63 -4.06
C LYS A 51 13.87 8.85 -4.92
N ALA A 52 14.75 8.08 -4.29
CA ALA A 52 15.70 7.22 -4.98
C ALA A 52 15.05 5.96 -5.60
N GLN A 53 13.74 5.73 -5.35
CA GLN A 53 13.02 4.53 -5.77
C GLN A 53 13.70 3.22 -5.33
N ASP A 54 14.40 3.27 -4.18
CA ASP A 54 15.14 2.12 -3.68
C ASP A 54 14.22 1.17 -2.91
N TYR A 55 13.52 0.33 -3.68
CA TYR A 55 12.61 -0.71 -3.21
C TYR A 55 13.28 -2.09 -3.13
N LYS A 56 14.59 -2.18 -3.38
CA LYS A 56 15.28 -3.42 -3.81
C LYS A 56 15.26 -4.57 -2.80
N ASN A 57 14.78 -4.36 -1.57
CA ASN A 57 14.80 -5.35 -0.48
C ASN A 57 13.46 -5.56 0.24
N TYR A 58 12.33 -5.06 -0.26
CA TYR A 58 11.02 -5.26 0.38
C TYR A 58 10.28 -6.47 -0.17
N ARG A 59 10.77 -7.64 0.22
CA ARG A 59 10.00 -8.88 0.21
C ARG A 59 10.01 -9.39 1.65
N ARG A 60 9.30 -8.71 2.56
CA ARG A 60 9.10 -9.24 3.91
C ARG A 60 8.02 -10.31 3.84
N LYS A 61 8.35 -11.45 4.47
CA LYS A 61 7.56 -12.68 4.61
C LYS A 61 6.10 -12.41 4.94
#